data_AF-A0A261A802-F1
#
_entry.id   AF-A0A261A802-F1
#
_cell.length_a   1.000
_cell.length_b   1.000
_cell.length_c   1.000
_cell.angle_alpha   90.00
_cell.angle_beta   90.00
_cell.angle_gamma   90.00
#
_symmetry.space_group_name_H-M   'P 1'
#
loop_
_entity.id
_entity.type
_entity.pdbx_description
1 polymer ?
#
loop_
_entity_poly.entity_id
_entity_poly.type
_entity_poly.pdbx_seq_one_letter_code
_entity_poly.pdbx_strand_id
1 'polypeptide(L)'
;MAQPCSSTSFSNEPGSDYIVNLNVGGRIFATSCNTLSWIPDSFFTSLLSGRMNSVRDVSGAIFIDRDPDVFRVILNYLRTKQVDLGGLKVSTLKHEALFFGLTPLIRRLTLCEELSSTSCGSVYFCGMIPPPDMPVEALPNEKSRSPMYSNSSDSNDSKNKTNGSPRHRVHSKKQSSDMSRYIKNELSELAKSKSLLDRDTEPLKVRMIRAHICSIVVAYSYFVCVYRVTEWNTYVLLWKSPRTRTYVTHIAVNTKISATVAERFVAVAFQDDTIGLWHIDDEGKTEKKGETLLYECLNR
;
A
#
# COMPACT_ATOMS: atom_id res chain seq x y z
N MET A 1 -37.57 -35.62 27.30
CA MET A 1 -37.04 -36.09 26.01
C MET A 1 -36.69 -34.86 25.19
N ALA A 2 -35.41 -34.55 25.02
CA ALA A 2 -34.95 -33.45 24.17
C ALA A 2 -34.69 -34.02 22.76
N GLN A 3 -35.35 -33.47 21.74
CA GLN A 3 -35.06 -33.81 20.35
C GLN A 3 -33.83 -33.05 19.84
N PRO A 4 -32.96 -33.68 19.02
CA PRO A 4 -31.88 -32.98 18.34
C PRO A 4 -32.38 -32.44 16.99
N CYS A 5 -32.37 -31.12 16.80
CA CYS A 5 -32.74 -30.52 15.50
C CYS A 5 -31.51 -30.30 14.61
N SER A 6 -31.34 -31.27 13.71
CA SER A 6 -31.04 -31.13 12.27
C SER A 6 -29.93 -30.17 11.83
N SER A 7 -28.76 -30.74 11.52
CA SER A 7 -27.74 -30.17 10.65
C SER A 7 -28.30 -29.96 9.24
N THR A 8 -28.64 -28.72 8.87
CA THR A 8 -28.90 -28.36 7.48
C THR A 8 -27.57 -28.14 6.79
N SER A 9 -27.14 -29.12 6.00
CA SER A 9 -25.99 -29.01 5.09
C SER A 9 -26.32 -27.99 4.00
N PHE A 10 -25.67 -26.83 4.03
CA PHE A 10 -25.74 -25.84 2.96
C PHE A 10 -24.90 -26.31 1.77
N SER A 11 -25.56 -26.71 0.70
CA SER A 11 -24.94 -26.93 -0.61
C SER A 11 -24.43 -25.59 -1.14
N ASN A 12 -23.10 -25.45 -1.21
CA ASN A 12 -22.41 -24.28 -1.76
C ASN A 12 -22.51 -24.27 -3.29
N GLU A 13 -23.46 -23.51 -3.84
CA GLU A 13 -23.43 -23.04 -5.23
C GLU A 13 -22.92 -21.58 -5.27
N PRO A 14 -21.83 -21.28 -6.00
CA PRO A 14 -21.27 -19.94 -6.08
C PRO A 14 -22.14 -19.08 -7.03
N GLY A 15 -23.05 -18.28 -6.45
CA GLY A 15 -23.85 -17.31 -7.21
C GLY A 15 -25.29 -17.11 -6.75
N SER A 16 -25.72 -17.72 -5.65
CA SER A 16 -27.09 -17.55 -5.17
C SER A 16 -27.28 -16.21 -4.46
N ASP A 17 -28.12 -15.36 -5.04
CA ASP A 17 -28.49 -14.02 -4.58
C ASP A 17 -29.48 -14.09 -3.39
N TYR A 18 -29.18 -14.93 -2.39
CA TYR A 18 -30.06 -15.09 -1.23
C TYR A 18 -29.78 -14.01 -0.17
N ILE A 19 -30.86 -13.63 0.51
CA ILE A 19 -30.85 -12.65 1.58
C ILE A 19 -30.37 -13.33 2.87
N VAL A 20 -29.42 -12.70 3.53
CA VAL A 20 -28.86 -13.07 4.82
C VAL A 20 -29.36 -12.07 5.87
N ASN A 21 -29.98 -12.61 6.92
CA ASN A 21 -30.44 -11.84 8.07
C ASN A 21 -29.39 -11.91 9.20
N LEU A 22 -28.96 -10.75 9.67
CA LEU A 22 -27.99 -10.56 10.73
C LEU A 22 -28.66 -9.81 11.88
N ASN A 23 -28.54 -10.34 13.09
CA ASN A 23 -28.92 -9.65 14.32
C ASN A 23 -27.67 -9.07 14.96
N VAL A 24 -27.46 -7.76 14.85
CA VAL A 24 -26.28 -7.07 15.38
C VAL A 24 -26.67 -6.29 16.61
N GLY A 25 -26.21 -6.72 17.80
CA GLY A 25 -26.51 -6.06 19.07
C GLY A 25 -28.01 -5.90 19.37
N GLY A 26 -28.87 -6.76 18.81
CA GLY A 26 -30.33 -6.69 18.92
C GLY A 26 -31.05 -6.03 17.74
N ARG A 27 -30.34 -5.40 16.80
CA ARG A 27 -30.94 -4.79 15.59
C ARG A 27 -30.81 -5.74 14.40
N ILE A 28 -31.92 -5.97 13.70
CA ILE A 28 -31.96 -6.83 12.52
C ILE A 28 -31.52 -6.06 11.27
N PHE A 29 -30.58 -6.64 10.54
CA PHE A 29 -30.11 -6.18 9.23
C PHE A 29 -30.32 -7.29 8.20
N ALA A 30 -30.84 -6.92 7.04
CA ALA A 30 -30.95 -7.81 5.88
C ALA A 30 -30.00 -7.34 4.78
N THR A 31 -29.29 -8.27 4.15
CA THR A 31 -28.37 -7.99 3.04
C THR A 31 -28.15 -9.21 2.15
N SER A 32 -27.58 -9.05 0.96
CA SER A 32 -27.24 -10.18 0.09
C SER A 32 -25.92 -10.84 0.48
N CYS A 33 -25.80 -12.15 0.19
CA CYS A 33 -24.55 -12.89 0.28
C CYS A 33 -23.41 -12.18 -0.49
N ASN A 34 -23.72 -11.68 -1.70
CA ASN A 34 -22.81 -10.91 -2.56
C ASN A 34 -22.23 -9.66 -1.88
N THR A 35 -23.02 -8.97 -1.06
CA THR A 35 -22.53 -7.79 -0.32
C THR A 35 -21.49 -8.19 0.72
N LEU A 36 -21.76 -9.30 1.42
CA LEU A 36 -20.92 -9.82 2.50
C LEU A 36 -19.66 -10.52 1.99
N SER A 37 -19.70 -11.09 0.78
CA SER A 37 -18.57 -11.79 0.16
C SER A 37 -17.64 -10.86 -0.63
N TRP A 38 -17.96 -9.57 -0.75
CA TRP A 38 -17.17 -8.64 -1.55
C TRP A 38 -15.70 -8.55 -1.11
N ILE A 39 -15.45 -8.57 0.20
CA ILE A 39 -14.07 -8.58 0.73
C ILE A 39 -13.70 -10.02 1.08
N PRO A 40 -12.74 -10.63 0.36
CA PRO A 40 -12.25 -11.95 0.69
C PRO A 40 -11.53 -11.95 2.04
N ASP A 41 -11.45 -13.12 2.67
CA ASP A 41 -10.77 -13.34 3.95
C ASP A 41 -11.25 -12.43 5.09
N SER A 42 -12.51 -12.01 5.02
CA SER A 42 -13.20 -11.25 6.06
C SER A 42 -13.99 -12.16 7.01
N PHE A 43 -14.39 -11.59 8.15
CA PHE A 43 -15.32 -12.23 9.08
C PHE A 43 -16.56 -12.77 8.36
N PHE A 44 -17.12 -12.00 7.43
CA PHE A 44 -18.34 -12.38 6.71
C PHE A 44 -18.13 -13.54 5.73
N THR A 45 -17.00 -13.59 5.03
CA THR A 45 -16.68 -14.74 4.17
C THR A 45 -16.45 -16.02 4.97
N SER A 46 -15.87 -15.90 6.17
CA SER A 46 -15.71 -17.01 7.11
C SER A 46 -17.05 -17.46 7.70
N LEU A 47 -17.96 -16.52 7.94
CA LEU A 47 -19.34 -16.76 8.39
C LEU A 47 -20.15 -17.51 7.33
N LEU A 48 -20.09 -17.05 6.07
CA LEU A 48 -20.82 -17.63 4.94
C LEU A 48 -20.28 -19.01 4.53
N SER A 49 -18.98 -19.23 4.66
CA SER A 49 -18.36 -20.53 4.36
C SER A 49 -18.64 -21.61 5.40
N GLY A 50 -19.35 -21.28 6.49
CA GLY A 50 -19.66 -22.22 7.57
C GLY A 50 -18.44 -22.63 8.41
N ARG A 51 -17.27 -22.01 8.19
CA ARG A 51 -16.06 -22.25 8.99
C ARG A 51 -16.19 -21.74 10.42
N MET A 52 -17.12 -20.83 10.68
CA MET A 52 -17.35 -20.24 11.98
C MET A 52 -18.72 -20.64 12.53
N ASN A 53 -18.74 -21.18 13.74
CA ASN A 53 -19.98 -21.45 14.46
C ASN A 53 -20.66 -20.12 14.78
N SER A 54 -21.80 -19.86 14.17
CA SER A 54 -22.62 -18.68 14.45
C SER A 54 -23.80 -19.07 15.32
N VAL A 55 -24.01 -18.30 16.40
CA VAL A 55 -25.23 -18.37 17.20
C VAL A 55 -26.35 -17.73 16.38
N ARG A 56 -27.52 -18.36 16.35
CA ARG A 56 -28.71 -17.81 15.72
C ARG A 56 -29.73 -17.43 16.78
N ASP A 57 -30.47 -16.36 16.54
CA ASP A 57 -31.58 -15.98 17.41
C ASP A 57 -32.84 -16.81 17.13
N VAL A 58 -33.92 -16.51 17.84
CA VAL A 58 -35.23 -17.19 17.69
C VAL A 58 -35.84 -17.04 16.30
N SER A 59 -35.41 -16.05 15.51
CA SER A 59 -35.86 -15.81 14.14
C SER A 59 -34.99 -16.52 13.10
N GLY A 60 -33.91 -17.18 13.52
CA GLY A 60 -32.93 -17.81 12.64
C GLY A 60 -31.87 -16.85 12.07
N ALA A 61 -31.88 -15.57 12.48
CA ALA A 61 -30.89 -14.59 12.07
C ALA A 61 -29.55 -14.84 12.78
N ILE A 62 -28.44 -14.58 12.09
CA ILE A 62 -27.10 -14.78 12.64
C ILE A 62 -26.80 -13.66 13.64
N PHE A 63 -26.55 -14.03 14.90
CA PHE A 63 -26.28 -13.07 15.96
C PHE A 63 -24.81 -12.63 15.96
N ILE A 64 -24.60 -11.32 16.07
CA ILE A 64 -23.31 -10.64 16.13
C ILE A 64 -23.37 -9.67 17.31
N ASP A 65 -22.54 -9.92 18.33
CA ASP A 65 -22.50 -9.13 19.56
C ASP A 65 -21.64 -7.86 19.38
N ARG A 66 -22.07 -6.96 18.48
CA ARG A 66 -21.38 -5.69 18.14
C ARG A 66 -22.38 -4.53 18.07
N ASP A 67 -21.85 -3.31 18.00
CA ASP A 67 -22.63 -2.09 17.93
C ASP A 67 -23.40 -1.96 16.60
N PRO A 68 -24.75 -1.88 16.61
CA PRO A 68 -25.57 -1.77 15.41
C PRO A 68 -25.39 -0.45 14.65
N ASP A 69 -25.04 0.66 15.32
CA ASP A 69 -24.92 1.96 14.69
C ASP A 69 -23.64 2.09 13.87
N VAL A 70 -22.55 1.50 14.37
CA VAL A 70 -21.29 1.40 13.60
C VAL A 70 -21.42 0.36 12.50
N PHE A 71 -22.09 -0.76 12.77
CA PHE A 71 -22.34 -1.80 11.77
C PHE A 71 -23.12 -1.28 10.55
N ARG A 72 -24.07 -0.35 10.76
CA ARG A 72 -24.78 0.32 9.65
C ARG A 72 -23.81 0.96 8.64
N VAL A 73 -22.76 1.63 9.13
CA VAL A 73 -21.74 2.26 8.28
C VAL A 73 -20.88 1.21 7.59
N ILE A 74 -20.48 0.15 8.31
CA ILE A 74 -19.77 -0.99 7.73
C ILE A 74 -20.57 -1.63 6.58
N LEU A 75 -21.86 -1.87 6.80
CA LEU A 75 -22.74 -2.49 5.80
C LEU A 75 -22.93 -1.59 4.57
N ASN A 76 -23.06 -0.28 4.77
CA ASN A 76 -23.12 0.67 3.67
C ASN A 76 -21.81 0.70 2.87
N TYR A 77 -20.66 0.62 3.55
CA TYR A 77 -19.37 0.51 2.88
C TYR A 77 -19.27 -0.75 2.01
N LEU A 78 -19.74 -1.91 2.51
CA LEU A 78 -19.79 -3.14 1.71
C LEU A 78 -20.68 -3.01 0.48
N ARG A 79 -21.73 -2.18 0.52
CA ARG A 79 -22.64 -1.92 -0.61
C ARG A 79 -22.05 -0.94 -1.63
N THR A 80 -21.65 0.25 -1.18
CA THR A 80 -21.31 1.39 -2.06
C THR A 80 -19.82 1.56 -2.31
N LYS A 81 -18.97 0.87 -1.53
CA LYS A 81 -17.51 1.02 -1.50
C LYS A 81 -17.03 2.40 -1.01
N GLN A 82 -17.95 3.20 -0.49
CA GLN A 82 -17.70 4.52 0.07
C GLN A 82 -18.00 4.52 1.57
N VAL A 83 -17.29 5.37 2.31
CA VAL A 83 -17.45 5.50 3.76
C VAL A 83 -18.03 6.87 4.04
N ASP A 84 -19.23 6.89 4.59
CA ASP A 84 -19.82 8.08 5.20
C ASP A 84 -19.83 7.89 6.71
N LEU A 85 -19.12 8.76 7.43
CA LEU A 85 -18.97 8.67 8.87
C LEU A 85 -20.23 9.13 9.60
N GLY A 86 -21.06 10.01 9.01
CA GLY A 86 -22.31 10.48 9.62
C GLY A 86 -22.16 10.93 11.09
N GLY A 87 -21.01 11.51 11.46
CA GLY A 87 -20.68 11.92 12.83
C GLY A 87 -19.94 10.88 13.70
N LEU A 88 -19.71 9.66 13.21
CA LEU A 88 -18.89 8.66 13.90
C LEU A 88 -17.41 9.03 13.89
N LYS A 89 -16.72 8.73 14.99
CA LYS A 89 -15.26 8.88 15.09
C LYS A 89 -14.57 7.82 14.22
N VAL A 90 -13.53 8.25 13.49
CA VAL A 90 -12.68 7.37 12.66
C VAL A 90 -12.12 6.19 13.46
N SER A 91 -11.67 6.45 14.70
CA SER A 91 -11.14 5.42 15.58
C SER A 91 -12.17 4.34 15.94
N THR A 92 -13.42 4.73 16.22
CA THR A 92 -14.51 3.77 16.49
C THR A 92 -14.77 2.88 15.27
N LEU A 93 -14.87 3.47 14.08
CA LEU A 93 -15.06 2.70 12.85
C LEU A 93 -13.86 1.78 12.55
N LYS A 94 -12.64 2.23 12.84
CA LYS A 94 -11.41 1.45 12.65
C LYS A 94 -11.40 0.21 13.53
N HIS A 95 -11.80 0.31 14.79
CA HIS A 95 -11.90 -0.85 15.69
C HIS A 95 -12.89 -1.90 15.17
N GLU A 96 -14.05 -1.48 14.66
CA GLU A 96 -15.00 -2.42 14.05
C GLU A 96 -14.47 -3.00 12.74
N ALA A 97 -13.82 -2.20 11.89
CA ALA A 97 -13.22 -2.67 10.65
C ALA A 97 -12.15 -3.75 10.91
N LEU A 98 -11.36 -3.59 11.98
CA LEU A 98 -10.39 -4.59 12.45
C LEU A 98 -11.09 -5.87 12.92
N PHE A 99 -12.16 -5.75 13.70
CA PHE A 99 -12.95 -6.89 14.16
C PHE A 99 -13.50 -7.72 12.98
N PHE A 100 -14.09 -7.05 11.98
CA PHE A 100 -14.67 -7.72 10.81
C PHE A 100 -13.62 -8.14 9.76
N GLY A 101 -12.34 -7.82 9.96
CA GLY A 101 -11.26 -8.16 9.03
C GLY A 101 -11.36 -7.42 7.69
N LEU A 102 -11.86 -6.19 7.66
CA LEU A 102 -12.08 -5.42 6.44
C LEU A 102 -10.79 -4.68 6.01
N THR A 103 -9.79 -5.44 5.56
CA THR A 103 -8.44 -4.94 5.22
C THR A 103 -8.43 -3.66 4.37
N PRO A 104 -9.22 -3.52 3.28
CA PRO A 104 -9.23 -2.29 2.49
C PRO A 104 -9.71 -1.06 3.29
N LEU A 105 -10.71 -1.24 4.16
CA LEU A 105 -11.23 -0.18 5.02
C LEU A 105 -10.22 0.19 6.11
N ILE A 106 -9.61 -0.80 6.75
CA ILE A 106 -8.58 -0.60 7.79
C ILE A 106 -7.43 0.25 7.25
N ARG A 107 -6.93 -0.08 6.04
CA ARG A 107 -5.87 0.70 5.37
C ARG A 107 -6.30 2.15 5.15
N ARG A 108 -7.50 2.36 4.60
CA ARG A 108 -8.04 3.71 4.34
C ARG A 108 -8.18 4.54 5.62
N LEU A 109 -8.71 3.95 6.69
CA LEU A 109 -8.88 4.66 7.98
C LEU A 109 -7.54 4.95 8.67
N THR A 110 -6.56 4.04 8.55
CA THR A 110 -5.20 4.26 9.08
C THR A 110 -4.52 5.44 8.39
N LEU A 111 -4.64 5.52 7.06
CA LEU A 111 -4.14 6.67 6.32
C LEU A 111 -4.83 7.97 6.76
N CYS A 112 -6.14 7.97 7.00
CA CYS A 112 -6.84 9.17 7.50
C CYS A 112 -6.33 9.64 8.87
N GLU A 113 -6.00 8.71 9.79
CA GLU A 113 -5.40 9.05 11.08
C GLU A 113 -4.00 9.62 10.92
N GLU A 114 -3.15 9.01 10.09
CA GLU A 114 -1.82 9.53 9.77
C GLU A 114 -1.89 10.91 9.13
N LEU A 115 -2.84 11.13 8.21
CA LEU A 115 -3.06 12.41 7.55
C LEU A 115 -3.48 13.52 8.52
N SER A 116 -4.29 13.21 9.52
CA SER A 116 -4.67 14.18 10.57
C SER A 116 -3.48 14.64 11.43
N SER A 117 -2.37 13.89 11.40
CA SER A 117 -1.13 14.24 12.08
C SER A 117 -0.11 14.96 11.18
N THR A 118 -0.31 14.97 9.86
CA THR A 118 0.62 15.58 8.90
C THR A 118 0.15 16.96 8.44
N SER A 119 1.05 17.93 8.39
CA SER A 119 0.79 19.34 8.06
C SER A 119 0.51 19.64 6.57
N CYS A 120 0.20 18.63 5.75
CA CYS A 120 -0.08 18.80 4.32
C CYS A 120 -1.60 18.85 4.11
N GLY A 121 -2.10 19.96 3.56
CA GLY A 121 -3.53 20.30 3.46
C GLY A 121 -4.43 19.25 2.81
N SER A 122 -5.73 19.43 3.05
CA SER A 122 -6.85 18.50 2.83
C SER A 122 -7.21 18.16 1.36
N VAL A 123 -6.26 18.14 0.43
CA VAL A 123 -6.52 17.79 -0.97
C VAL A 123 -6.25 16.30 -1.17
N TYR A 124 -7.31 15.51 -1.23
CA TYR A 124 -7.26 14.10 -1.57
C TYR A 124 -7.06 13.93 -3.08
N PHE A 125 -5.87 13.47 -3.49
CA PHE A 125 -5.68 12.86 -4.80
C PHE A 125 -5.64 11.33 -4.62
N CYS A 126 -6.72 10.66 -5.00
CA CYS A 126 -6.78 9.19 -5.01
C CYS A 126 -6.42 8.69 -6.40
N GLY A 127 -5.16 8.32 -6.60
CA GLY A 127 -4.74 7.55 -7.76
C GLY A 127 -3.52 6.72 -7.41
N MET A 128 -3.48 5.50 -7.93
CA MET A 128 -2.33 4.62 -7.75
C MET A 128 -1.35 4.88 -8.89
N ILE A 129 -0.17 5.38 -8.55
CA ILE A 129 0.98 5.41 -9.45
C ILE A 129 1.81 4.17 -9.12
N PRO A 130 1.97 3.20 -10.05
CA PRO A 130 2.83 2.06 -9.79
C PRO A 130 4.28 2.53 -9.56
N PRO A 131 5.03 1.89 -8.65
CA PRO A 131 6.43 2.24 -8.44
C PRO A 131 7.21 2.11 -9.76
N PRO A 132 8.02 3.11 -10.13
CA PRO A 132 8.81 3.06 -11.35
C PRO A 132 9.97 2.09 -11.21
N ASP A 133 10.42 1.51 -12.32
CA ASP A 133 11.68 0.77 -12.34
C ASP A 133 12.85 1.68 -12.01
N MET A 134 13.82 1.15 -11.25
CA MET A 134 15.03 1.84 -10.87
C MET A 134 15.80 2.36 -12.10
N PRO A 135 16.10 3.67 -12.17
CA PRO A 135 16.91 4.22 -13.27
C PRO A 135 18.35 3.73 -13.19
N VAL A 136 19.01 3.64 -14.35
CA VAL A 136 20.45 3.37 -14.46
C VAL A 136 21.23 4.57 -13.89
N GLU A 137 22.34 4.29 -13.19
CA GLU A 137 23.24 5.30 -12.66
C GLU A 137 23.87 6.11 -13.81
N ALA A 138 23.91 7.44 -13.67
CA ALA A 138 24.60 8.27 -14.65
C ALA A 138 26.12 8.03 -14.55
N LEU A 139 26.67 7.23 -15.46
CA LEU A 139 28.11 7.10 -15.61
C LEU A 139 28.69 8.42 -16.12
N PRO A 140 29.83 8.89 -15.60
CA PRO A 140 30.59 9.97 -16.23
C PRO A 140 30.88 9.59 -17.68
N ASN A 141 30.74 10.57 -18.58
CA ASN A 141 30.78 10.42 -20.03
C ASN A 141 32.08 9.75 -20.54
N GLU A 142 32.12 8.41 -20.65
CA GLU A 142 33.19 7.69 -21.35
C GLU A 142 32.75 7.30 -22.76
N LYS A 143 33.46 7.86 -23.74
CA LYS A 143 33.36 7.50 -25.15
C LYS A 143 33.71 6.02 -25.34
N SER A 144 32.80 5.30 -25.98
CA SER A 144 33.08 4.18 -26.91
C SER A 144 33.93 3.01 -26.39
N ARG A 145 33.29 1.90 -26.00
CA ARG A 145 33.64 0.54 -26.47
C ARG A 145 32.63 -0.53 -26.02
N SER A 146 32.09 -1.24 -27.00
CA SER A 146 31.20 -2.41 -26.86
C SER A 146 32.00 -3.70 -26.54
N PRO A 147 31.32 -4.83 -26.24
CA PRO A 147 31.72 -5.78 -25.20
C PRO A 147 32.47 -7.01 -25.69
N MET A 148 33.16 -7.71 -24.78
CA MET A 148 33.58 -9.10 -24.98
C MET A 148 33.07 -10.01 -23.87
N TYR A 149 32.31 -11.02 -24.28
CA TYR A 149 32.01 -12.23 -23.54
C TYR A 149 33.29 -13.03 -23.27
N SER A 150 33.38 -13.68 -22.10
CA SER A 150 33.89 -15.04 -22.01
C SER A 150 33.41 -15.74 -20.74
N ASN A 151 32.79 -16.90 -20.97
CA ASN A 151 32.55 -17.94 -19.97
C ASN A 151 33.88 -18.61 -19.60
N SER A 152 34.00 -19.04 -18.35
CA SER A 152 34.75 -20.25 -18.03
C SER A 152 34.20 -20.89 -16.74
N SER A 153 33.64 -22.07 -16.92
CA SER A 153 33.43 -23.15 -15.94
C SER A 153 34.76 -23.57 -15.28
N ASP A 154 34.76 -23.95 -14.00
CA ASP A 154 34.86 -25.37 -13.58
C ASP A 154 34.96 -25.60 -12.06
N SER A 155 34.10 -26.53 -11.63
CA SER A 155 34.11 -27.62 -10.63
C SER A 155 35.15 -27.84 -9.49
N ASN A 156 34.58 -28.43 -8.41
CA ASN A 156 35.11 -29.32 -7.34
C ASN A 156 35.82 -28.66 -6.13
N ASP A 157 35.65 -29.08 -4.86
CA ASP A 157 35.64 -30.45 -4.31
C ASP A 157 35.00 -30.51 -2.88
N SER A 158 35.07 -31.66 -2.22
CA SER A 158 34.03 -32.34 -1.43
C SER A 158 34.18 -32.34 0.10
N LYS A 159 33.17 -32.96 0.77
CA LYS A 159 33.13 -33.66 2.09
C LYS A 159 32.79 -32.77 3.31
N ASN A 160 31.84 -33.14 4.19
CA ASN A 160 31.76 -34.43 4.88
C ASN A 160 30.37 -34.73 5.48
N LYS A 161 30.04 -36.03 5.57
CA LYS A 161 28.81 -36.63 6.14
C LYS A 161 28.87 -36.75 7.67
N THR A 162 27.72 -36.73 8.35
CA THR A 162 27.34 -37.77 9.34
C THR A 162 25.81 -37.86 9.55
N ASN A 163 25.35 -39.11 9.68
CA ASN A 163 23.97 -39.58 9.75
C ASN A 163 23.30 -39.43 11.13
N GLY A 164 21.95 -39.43 11.15
CA GLY A 164 21.16 -39.84 12.32
C GLY A 164 19.64 -39.66 12.12
N SER A 165 18.91 -40.76 11.93
CA SER A 165 17.43 -40.87 11.94
C SER A 165 17.03 -41.96 12.97
N PRO A 166 15.73 -42.21 13.25
CA PRO A 166 14.65 -41.32 13.70
C PRO A 166 13.93 -41.90 14.96
N ARG A 167 13.04 -41.16 15.66
CA ARG A 167 11.91 -41.79 16.42
C ARG A 167 10.83 -40.81 16.90
N HIS A 168 9.63 -41.38 17.03
CA HIS A 168 8.29 -40.79 17.15
C HIS A 168 7.94 -40.09 18.50
N ARG A 169 7.24 -38.96 18.36
CA ARG A 169 5.90 -38.58 18.92
C ARG A 169 5.65 -38.67 20.44
N VAL A 170 5.48 -37.50 21.10
CA VAL A 170 4.50 -37.26 22.19
C VAL A 170 4.01 -35.80 22.15
N HIS A 171 2.70 -35.58 22.25
CA HIS A 171 2.04 -34.29 22.42
C HIS A 171 2.34 -33.65 23.78
N SER A 172 2.64 -32.35 23.82
CA SER A 172 2.47 -31.55 25.04
C SER A 172 1.99 -30.14 24.71
N LYS A 173 0.88 -29.76 25.35
CA LYS A 173 0.20 -28.47 25.27
C LYS A 173 1.19 -27.36 25.66
N LYS A 174 1.49 -26.41 24.75
CA LYS A 174 2.16 -25.15 25.10
C LYS A 174 1.35 -23.94 24.63
N GLN A 175 1.20 -23.00 25.55
CA GLN A 175 0.25 -21.89 25.61
C GLN A 175 0.58 -20.78 24.59
N SER A 176 -0.46 -20.09 24.08
CA SER A 176 -0.34 -18.98 23.11
C SER A 176 0.47 -17.77 23.61
N SER A 177 0.80 -17.73 24.89
CA SER A 177 1.62 -16.69 25.52
C SER A 177 3.09 -16.70 25.09
N ASP A 178 3.62 -17.85 24.67
CA ASP A 178 5.02 -17.96 24.23
C ASP A 178 5.18 -17.51 22.77
N MET A 179 4.20 -17.79 21.91
CA MET A 179 4.22 -17.27 20.54
C MET A 179 4.03 -15.75 20.52
N SER A 180 3.19 -15.23 21.40
CA SER A 180 3.01 -13.77 21.54
C SER A 180 4.28 -13.08 22.07
N ARG A 181 5.06 -13.74 22.92
CA ARG A 181 6.35 -13.22 23.41
C ARG A 181 7.45 -13.29 22.34
N TYR A 182 7.49 -14.37 21.57
CA TYR A 182 8.42 -14.51 20.45
C TYR A 182 8.13 -13.46 19.36
N ILE A 183 6.86 -13.28 18.98
CA ILE A 183 6.44 -12.24 18.02
C ILE A 183 6.76 -10.84 18.54
N LYS A 184 6.50 -10.55 19.82
CA LYS A 184 6.84 -9.24 20.41
C LYS A 184 8.35 -9.00 20.44
N ASN A 185 9.15 -10.02 20.73
CA ASN A 185 10.60 -9.91 20.72
C ASN A 185 11.14 -9.72 19.29
N GLU A 186 10.69 -10.51 18.31
CA GLU A 186 11.00 -10.33 16.88
C GLU A 186 10.57 -8.94 16.37
N LEU A 187 9.36 -8.47 16.69
CA LEU A 187 8.90 -7.13 16.32
C LEU A 187 9.69 -6.02 17.02
N SER A 188 10.15 -6.25 18.25
CA SER A 188 11.01 -5.32 18.96
C SER A 188 12.45 -5.32 18.43
N GLU A 189 12.97 -6.46 17.99
CA GLU A 189 14.26 -6.61 17.34
C GLU A 189 14.23 -6.03 15.91
N LEU A 190 13.12 -6.20 15.17
CA LEU A 190 12.85 -5.53 13.89
C LEU A 190 12.63 -4.02 14.03
N ALA A 191 12.07 -3.56 15.16
CA ALA A 191 11.91 -2.14 15.46
C ALA A 191 13.23 -1.49 15.92
N LYS A 192 14.11 -2.25 16.60
CA LYS A 192 15.45 -1.82 17.01
C LYS A 192 16.46 -1.86 15.85
N SER A 193 16.36 -2.84 14.94
CA SER A 193 17.19 -2.91 13.74
C SER A 193 16.84 -1.82 12.71
N LYS A 194 15.61 -1.27 12.76
CA LYS A 194 15.18 -0.02 12.12
C LYS A 194 15.69 1.26 12.82
N SER A 195 16.83 1.17 13.48
CA SER A 195 17.57 2.29 14.07
C SER A 195 17.94 3.29 12.97
N LEU A 196 17.28 4.46 12.99
CA LEU A 196 17.53 5.81 12.44
C LEU A 196 18.37 6.05 11.16
N LEU A 197 19.30 5.17 10.78
CA LEU A 197 20.07 5.21 9.53
C LEU A 197 19.35 4.50 8.37
N ASP A 198 18.45 3.56 8.64
CA ASP A 198 17.81 2.72 7.59
C ASP A 198 16.43 3.22 7.13
N ARG A 199 15.90 4.32 7.70
CA ARG A 199 14.65 4.96 7.18
C ARG A 199 14.88 5.81 5.94
N ASP A 200 16.14 6.09 5.59
CA ASP A 200 16.56 6.99 4.52
C ASP A 200 17.13 6.27 3.29
N THR A 201 17.32 4.95 3.36
CA THR A 201 18.00 4.10 2.36
C THR A 201 17.07 3.37 1.40
N GLU A 202 15.74 3.39 1.61
CA GLU A 202 14.80 2.74 0.69
C GLU A 202 14.70 3.56 -0.62
N PRO A 203 15.24 3.06 -1.75
CA PRO A 203 15.45 3.86 -2.95
C PRO A 203 14.13 4.22 -3.67
N LEU A 204 13.07 3.43 -3.45
CA LEU A 204 11.73 3.65 -4.02
C LEU A 204 10.77 4.32 -3.03
N LYS A 205 11.26 4.76 -1.87
CA LYS A 205 10.45 5.54 -0.95
C LYS A 205 10.30 6.96 -1.51
N VAL A 206 9.05 7.36 -1.71
CA VAL A 206 8.73 8.74 -2.11
C VAL A 206 9.09 9.68 -0.96
N ARG A 207 9.88 10.71 -1.28
CA ARG A 207 10.36 11.71 -0.32
C ARG A 207 9.57 13.01 -0.41
N MET A 208 9.21 13.41 -1.62
CA MET A 208 8.48 14.66 -1.87
C MET A 208 7.69 14.55 -3.17
N ILE A 209 6.59 15.29 -3.22
CA ILE A 209 5.77 15.44 -4.41
C ILE A 209 5.52 16.94 -4.62
N ARG A 210 5.65 17.39 -5.86
CA ARG A 210 5.21 18.72 -6.30
C ARG A 210 4.30 18.57 -7.50
N ALA A 211 3.32 19.45 -7.60
CA ALA A 211 2.40 19.48 -8.72
C ALA A 211 2.24 20.90 -9.24
N HIS A 212 2.09 21.05 -10.55
CA HIS A 212 1.73 22.31 -11.19
C HIS A 212 0.90 22.03 -12.44
N ILE A 213 -0.31 22.60 -12.48
CA ILE A 213 -1.33 22.35 -13.52
C ILE A 213 -1.60 20.86 -13.71
N CYS A 214 -1.17 20.28 -14.85
CA CYS A 214 -1.36 18.88 -15.23
C CYS A 214 -0.10 18.03 -15.02
N SER A 215 0.87 18.52 -14.26
CA SER A 215 2.15 17.86 -14.04
C SER A 215 2.35 17.53 -12.58
N ILE A 216 2.82 16.31 -12.30
CA ILE A 216 3.26 15.89 -10.98
C ILE A 216 4.70 15.41 -11.07
N VAL A 217 5.54 15.90 -10.17
CA VAL A 217 6.91 15.45 -9.98
C VAL A 217 7.00 14.73 -8.65
N VAL A 218 7.41 13.47 -8.70
CA VAL A 218 7.62 12.60 -7.54
C VAL A 218 9.13 12.43 -7.38
N ALA A 219 9.70 12.88 -6.27
CA ALA A 219 11.10 12.58 -5.95
C ALA A 219 11.20 11.39 -5.02
N TYR A 220 12.10 10.50 -5.40
CA TYR A 220 12.63 9.42 -4.60
C TYR A 220 13.95 9.87 -3.98
N SER A 221 14.63 8.99 -3.24
CA SER A 221 15.89 9.36 -2.58
C SER A 221 16.95 9.85 -3.57
N TYR A 222 17.06 9.27 -4.76
CA TYR A 222 18.18 9.49 -5.68
C TYR A 222 17.79 9.78 -7.14
N PHE A 223 16.49 10.03 -7.39
CA PHE A 223 16.00 10.35 -8.73
C PHE A 223 14.59 10.94 -8.63
N VAL A 224 14.12 11.53 -9.73
CA VAL A 224 12.77 12.08 -9.85
C VAL A 224 12.03 11.43 -11.02
N CYS A 225 10.71 11.39 -10.91
CA CYS A 225 9.81 10.99 -11.99
C CYS A 225 8.79 12.09 -12.25
N VAL A 226 8.51 12.35 -13.52
CA VAL A 226 7.56 13.37 -13.97
C VAL A 226 6.40 12.68 -14.65
N TYR A 227 5.21 12.96 -14.16
CA TYR A 227 3.96 12.39 -14.64
C TYR A 227 3.07 13.50 -15.21
N ARG A 228 2.38 13.20 -16.30
CA ARG A 228 1.26 14.00 -16.80
C ARG A 228 -0.05 13.43 -16.28
N VAL A 229 -0.89 14.31 -15.76
CA VAL A 229 -2.29 14.04 -15.47
C VAL A 229 -3.08 14.16 -16.77
N THR A 230 -3.76 13.10 -17.16
CA THR A 230 -4.67 13.10 -18.32
C THR A 230 -6.07 13.55 -17.92
N GLU A 231 -6.93 13.78 -18.90
CA GLU A 231 -8.34 14.18 -18.71
C GLU A 231 -9.13 13.21 -17.81
N TRP A 232 -8.73 11.94 -17.76
CA TRP A 232 -9.37 10.89 -16.94
C TRP A 232 -8.77 10.75 -15.53
N ASN A 233 -8.01 11.75 -15.07
CA ASN A 233 -7.24 11.71 -13.81
C ASN A 233 -6.27 10.51 -13.74
N THR A 234 -5.83 9.99 -14.88
CA THR A 234 -4.78 8.96 -14.93
C THR A 234 -3.41 9.62 -15.02
N TYR A 235 -2.43 8.96 -14.44
CA TYR A 235 -1.04 9.42 -14.45
C TYR A 235 -0.25 8.66 -15.49
N VAL A 236 0.33 9.38 -16.44
CA VAL A 236 1.23 8.82 -17.44
C VAL A 236 2.64 9.29 -17.11
N LEU A 237 3.55 8.33 -16.89
CA LEU A 237 4.97 8.63 -16.70
C LEU A 237 5.53 9.21 -18.01
N LEU A 238 6.02 10.46 -17.95
CA LEU A 238 6.68 11.11 -19.08
C LEU A 238 8.19 10.88 -19.05
N TRP A 239 8.79 11.04 -17.86
CA TRP A 239 10.24 11.02 -17.75
C TRP A 239 10.72 10.57 -16.37
N LYS A 240 11.92 9.99 -16.35
CA LYS A 240 12.69 9.66 -15.15
C LYS A 240 14.07 10.30 -15.26
N SER A 241 14.52 10.97 -14.21
CA SER A 241 15.91 11.39 -14.16
C SER A 241 16.83 10.16 -14.08
N PRO A 242 18.07 10.26 -14.58
CA PRO A 242 19.11 9.33 -14.20
C PRO A 242 19.22 9.24 -12.67
N ARG A 243 19.67 8.09 -12.17
CA ARG A 243 19.94 7.92 -10.75
C ARG A 243 21.23 8.67 -10.40
N THR A 244 21.15 9.51 -9.37
CA THR A 244 22.29 10.26 -8.82
C THR A 244 22.91 9.53 -7.64
N ARG A 245 24.12 9.95 -7.25
CA ARG A 245 24.80 9.48 -6.03
C ARG A 245 24.40 10.28 -4.80
N THR A 246 24.03 11.54 -4.99
CA THR A 246 23.58 12.46 -3.96
C THR A 246 22.06 12.49 -3.90
N TYR A 247 21.51 12.65 -2.69
CA TYR A 247 20.06 12.60 -2.54
C TYR A 247 19.38 13.88 -3.01
N VAL A 248 18.14 13.74 -3.46
CA VAL A 248 17.29 14.87 -3.81
C VAL A 248 16.84 15.58 -2.53
N THR A 249 17.18 16.86 -2.40
CA THR A 249 16.80 17.70 -1.26
C THR A 249 15.52 18.47 -1.52
N HIS A 250 15.36 19.00 -2.75
CA HIS A 250 14.21 19.80 -3.15
C HIS A 250 13.89 19.58 -4.63
N ILE A 251 12.60 19.74 -4.96
CA ILE A 251 12.13 19.79 -6.34
C ILE A 251 11.22 20.99 -6.55
N ALA A 252 11.25 21.54 -7.76
CA ALA A 252 10.28 22.51 -8.25
C ALA A 252 9.85 22.14 -9.66
N VAL A 253 8.59 22.40 -9.97
CA VAL A 253 8.02 22.19 -11.31
C VAL A 253 7.26 23.43 -11.73
N ASN A 254 7.54 23.88 -12.94
CA ASN A 254 6.73 24.84 -13.66
C ASN A 254 6.21 24.17 -14.92
N THR A 255 4.96 24.39 -15.26
CA THR A 255 4.33 23.87 -16.48
C THR A 255 3.71 25.03 -17.21
N LYS A 256 4.11 25.22 -18.46
CA LYS A 256 3.59 26.23 -19.35
C LYS A 256 2.73 25.55 -20.40
N ILE A 257 1.46 25.91 -20.47
CA ILE A 257 0.53 25.40 -21.49
C ILE A 257 0.44 26.44 -22.60
N SER A 258 0.67 26.02 -23.84
CA SER A 258 0.51 26.85 -25.04
C SER A 258 -0.33 26.10 -26.05
N ALA A 259 -1.55 26.59 -26.33
CA ALA A 259 -2.54 26.11 -27.32
C ALA A 259 -2.83 24.59 -27.36
N THR A 260 -1.83 23.75 -27.61
CA THR A 260 -1.90 22.29 -27.73
C THR A 260 -0.72 21.55 -27.09
N VAL A 261 0.29 22.25 -26.54
CA VAL A 261 1.53 21.68 -26.01
C VAL A 261 1.76 22.17 -24.59
N ALA A 262 2.06 21.24 -23.67
CA ALA A 262 2.52 21.56 -22.33
C ALA A 262 4.04 21.33 -22.21
N GLU A 263 4.77 22.41 -21.93
CA GLU A 263 6.20 22.39 -21.63
C GLU A 263 6.42 22.40 -20.13
N ARG A 264 7.33 21.55 -19.63
CA ARG A 264 7.61 21.41 -18.20
C ARG A 264 9.06 21.76 -17.93
N PHE A 265 9.26 22.63 -16.96
CA PHE A 265 10.58 22.98 -16.42
C PHE A 265 10.68 22.41 -15.01
N VAL A 266 11.62 21.49 -14.82
CA VAL A 266 11.83 20.81 -13.54
C VAL A 266 13.20 21.20 -13.01
N ALA A 267 13.23 21.72 -11.79
CA ALA A 267 14.44 21.96 -11.03
C ALA A 267 14.56 20.92 -9.91
N VAL A 268 15.75 20.33 -9.77
CA VAL A 268 16.05 19.36 -8.70
C VAL A 268 17.31 19.81 -8.01
N ALA A 269 17.21 20.07 -6.70
CA ALA A 269 18.36 20.34 -5.85
C ALA A 269 18.82 19.05 -5.18
N PHE A 270 20.13 18.89 -5.06
CA PHE A 270 20.77 17.72 -4.48
C PHE A 270 21.48 18.07 -3.17
N GLN A 271 21.94 17.06 -2.44
CA GLN A 271 22.68 17.24 -1.18
C GLN A 271 24.01 17.99 -1.36
N ASP A 272 24.68 17.84 -2.50
CA ASP A 272 25.97 18.47 -2.80
C ASP A 272 25.82 19.95 -3.24
N ASP A 273 24.71 20.58 -2.87
CA ASP A 273 24.33 21.94 -3.24
C ASP A 273 24.26 22.19 -4.76
N THR A 274 24.17 21.14 -5.58
CA THR A 274 23.93 21.29 -7.03
C THR A 274 22.44 21.38 -7.34
N ILE A 275 22.09 22.12 -8.39
CA ILE A 275 20.75 22.18 -8.98
C ILE A 275 20.84 21.77 -10.44
N GLY A 276 20.10 20.73 -10.81
CA GLY A 276 19.87 20.38 -12.20
C GLY A 276 18.56 21.01 -12.72
N LEU A 277 18.59 21.46 -13.98
CA LEU A 277 17.42 22.01 -14.68
C LEU A 277 17.12 21.18 -15.92
N TRP A 278 15.87 20.72 -16.04
CA TRP A 278 15.39 19.95 -17.20
C TRP A 278 14.19 20.62 -17.83
N HIS A 279 14.17 20.60 -19.16
CA HIS A 279 13.01 20.85 -19.98
C HIS A 279 12.44 19.51 -20.48
N ILE A 280 11.11 19.35 -20.40
CA ILE A 280 10.39 18.13 -20.75
C ILE A 280 9.14 18.53 -21.55
N ASP A 281 9.01 18.03 -22.77
CA ASP A 281 7.82 18.26 -23.60
C ASP A 281 6.71 17.25 -23.31
N ASP A 282 5.61 17.32 -24.08
CA ASP A 282 4.43 16.48 -23.87
C ASP A 282 4.60 15.03 -24.37
N GLU A 283 5.61 14.79 -25.21
CA GLU A 283 6.05 13.48 -25.66
C GLU A 283 7.06 12.83 -24.69
N GLY A 284 7.51 13.57 -23.67
CA GLY A 284 8.48 13.10 -22.68
C GLY A 284 9.93 13.19 -23.16
N LYS A 285 10.19 13.86 -24.29
CA LYS A 285 11.56 14.18 -24.72
C LYS A 285 12.14 15.21 -23.76
N THR A 286 13.39 15.00 -23.40
CA THR A 286 14.05 15.78 -22.36
C THR A 286 15.34 16.43 -22.83
N GLU A 287 15.59 17.61 -22.28
CA GLU A 287 16.80 18.38 -22.49
C GLU A 287 17.28 18.93 -21.15
N LYS A 288 18.50 18.59 -20.73
CA LYS A 288 19.13 19.19 -19.55
C LYS A 288 19.57 20.61 -19.91
N LYS A 289 18.89 21.61 -19.36
CA LYS A 289 19.15 23.04 -19.62
C LYS A 289 20.38 23.55 -18.89
N GLY A 290 20.75 22.93 -17.78
CA GLY A 290 21.95 23.28 -17.05
C GLY A 290 22.10 22.54 -15.72
N GLU A 291 23.26 22.76 -15.12
CA GLU A 291 23.62 22.35 -13.77
C GLU A 291 24.48 23.46 -13.16
N THR A 292 24.15 23.89 -11.95
CA THR A 292 24.82 25.01 -11.26
C THR A 292 24.77 24.77 -9.75
N LEU A 293 25.55 25.53 -8.99
CA LEU A 293 25.56 25.45 -7.54
C LEU A 293 24.50 26.39 -6.96
N LEU A 294 23.83 25.96 -5.89
CA LEU A 294 22.73 26.66 -5.24
C LEU A 294 23.11 28.09 -4.83
N TYR A 295 24.34 28.30 -4.36
CA TYR A 295 24.84 29.63 -3.98
C TYR A 295 25.04 30.56 -5.19
N GLU A 296 25.26 30.03 -6.40
CA GLU A 296 25.40 30.85 -7.62
C GLU A 296 24.03 31.38 -8.08
N CYS A 297 22.96 30.63 -7.80
CA CYS A 297 21.58 31.06 -8.09
C CYS A 297 21.09 32.16 -7.15
N LEU A 298 21.55 32.19 -5.89
CA LEU A 298 21.11 33.18 -4.89
C LEU A 298 21.79 34.55 -5.05
N ASN A 299 22.90 34.61 -5.80
CA ASN A 299 23.68 35.83 -6.02
C ASN A 299 23.40 36.52 -7.36
N ARG A 300 22.28 36.19 -8.02
CA ARG A 300 21.80 36.85 -9.25
C ARG A 300 20.38 37.38 -9.03
#